data_AF-A0A934S8Z4-F1
#
_entry.id   AF-A0A934S8Z4-F1
#
_cell.length_a   1.000
_cell.length_b   1.000
_cell.length_c   1.000
_cell.angle_alpha   90.00
_cell.angle_beta   90.00
_cell.angle_gamma   90.00
#
_symmetry.space_group_name_H-M   'P 1'
#
loop_
_entity.id
_entity.type
_entity.pdbx_description
1 polymer ?
#
loop_
_entity_poly.entity_id
_entity_poly.type
_entity_poly.pdbx_seq_one_letter_code
_entity_poly.pdbx_strand_id
1 'polypeptide(L)'
;MQQLSTEHNDDLHLLMTVAVLSGKRGVDVDLMPIFELWEAEYPQDALGKVGRGLAMVHEGDLRGGYELIKKAAATSTSRVDQAQDALKSLTEGLGEYLD
;
A
#
# COMPACT_ATOMS: atom_id res chain seq x y z
N MET A 1 -20.33 -4.02 -3.08
CA MET A 1 -19.18 -4.72 -3.69
C MET A 1 -19.51 -6.19 -3.74
N GLN A 2 -19.31 -6.83 -4.88
CA GLN A 2 -19.48 -8.27 -5.05
C GLN A 2 -18.16 -8.93 -4.61
N GLN A 3 -18.23 -9.85 -3.67
CA GLN A 3 -17.06 -10.59 -3.19
C GLN A 3 -16.48 -11.43 -4.35
N LEU A 4 -15.15 -11.44 -4.49
CA LEU A 4 -14.47 -12.18 -5.54
C LEU A 4 -14.70 -13.70 -5.42
N SER A 5 -14.69 -14.41 -6.55
CA SER A 5 -14.60 -15.88 -6.55
C SER A 5 -13.26 -16.34 -6.00
N THR A 6 -13.13 -17.63 -5.65
CA THR A 6 -11.84 -18.19 -5.22
C THR A 6 -10.74 -17.98 -6.27
N GLU A 7 -11.06 -18.24 -7.54
CA GLU A 7 -10.11 -18.04 -8.66
C GLU A 7 -9.66 -16.58 -8.76
N HIS A 8 -10.59 -15.62 -8.67
CA HIS A 8 -10.23 -14.19 -8.70
C HIS A 8 -9.45 -13.74 -7.46
N ASN A 9 -9.63 -14.38 -6.30
CA ASN A 9 -8.80 -14.11 -5.12
C ASN A 9 -7.36 -14.60 -5.32
N ASP A 10 -7.18 -15.79 -5.90
CA ASP A 10 -5.83 -16.30 -6.23
C ASP A 10 -5.13 -15.38 -7.23
N ASP A 11 -5.84 -14.90 -8.24
CA ASP A 11 -5.33 -13.90 -9.19
C ASP A 11 -4.96 -12.59 -8.50
N LEU A 12 -5.77 -12.10 -7.55
CA LEU A 12 -5.47 -10.90 -6.77
C LEU A 12 -4.20 -11.09 -5.93
N HIS A 13 -4.00 -12.25 -5.32
CA HIS A 13 -2.76 -12.58 -4.60
C HIS A 13 -1.53 -12.58 -5.51
N LEU A 14 -1.67 -13.14 -6.72
CA LEU A 14 -0.60 -13.10 -7.72
C LEU A 14 -0.29 -11.66 -8.16
N LEU A 15 -1.32 -10.87 -8.48
CA LEU A 15 -1.18 -9.47 -8.87
C LEU A 15 -0.53 -8.63 -7.77
N MET A 16 -0.90 -8.83 -6.50
CA MET A 16 -0.26 -8.16 -5.38
C MET A 16 1.23 -8.52 -5.27
N THR A 17 1.57 -9.79 -5.49
CA THR A 17 2.98 -10.22 -5.50
C THR A 17 3.76 -9.53 -6.61
N VAL A 18 3.17 -9.43 -7.80
CA VAL A 18 3.77 -8.71 -8.94
C VAL A 18 3.92 -7.23 -8.64
N ALA A 19 2.92 -6.59 -8.02
CA ALA A 19 2.97 -5.18 -7.64
C ALA A 19 4.13 -4.89 -6.66
N VAL A 20 4.28 -5.71 -5.62
CA VAL A 20 5.38 -5.59 -4.65
C VAL A 20 6.74 -5.75 -5.32
N LEU A 21 6.90 -6.74 -6.20
CA LEU A 21 8.16 -6.96 -6.92
C LEU A 21 8.48 -5.82 -7.91
N SER A 22 7.46 -5.30 -8.59
CA SER A 22 7.59 -4.18 -9.53
C SER A 22 8.05 -2.91 -8.81
N GLY A 23 7.42 -2.57 -7.68
CA GLY A 23 7.83 -1.44 -6.85
C GLY A 23 9.27 -1.57 -6.34
N LYS A 24 9.67 -2.76 -5.88
CA LYS A 24 11.06 -3.03 -5.43
C LYS A 24 12.11 -2.90 -6.52
N ARG A 25 11.72 -3.02 -7.79
CA ARG A 25 12.61 -2.92 -8.95
C ARG A 25 12.56 -1.56 -9.63
N GLY A 26 11.74 -0.63 -9.14
CA GLY A 26 11.53 0.67 -9.77
C GLY A 26 10.91 0.54 -11.16
N VAL A 27 10.05 -0.47 -11.36
CA VAL A 27 9.28 -0.59 -12.61
C VAL A 27 8.21 0.50 -12.59
N ASP A 28 8.26 1.37 -13.59
CA ASP A 28 7.32 2.47 -13.77
C ASP A 28 6.04 1.96 -14.44
N VAL A 29 5.06 1.59 -13.62
CA VAL A 29 3.74 1.09 -14.03
C VAL A 29 2.70 1.50 -12.99
N ASP A 30 1.49 1.79 -13.43
CA ASP A 30 0.36 2.06 -12.53
C ASP A 30 -0.06 0.79 -11.80
N LEU A 31 0.16 0.76 -10.48
CA LEU A 31 -0.21 -0.32 -9.57
C LEU A 31 -1.39 0.04 -8.67
N MET A 32 -1.91 1.27 -8.76
CA MET A 32 -2.98 1.77 -7.89
C MET A 32 -4.23 0.86 -7.90
N PRO A 33 -4.72 0.38 -9.07
CA PRO A 33 -5.89 -0.49 -9.10
C PRO A 33 -5.73 -1.81 -8.33
N ILE A 34 -4.52 -2.35 -8.26
CA ILE A 34 -4.23 -3.60 -7.53
C ILE A 34 -4.33 -3.35 -6.03
N PHE A 35 -3.77 -2.23 -5.56
CA PHE A 35 -3.81 -1.90 -4.13
C PHE A 35 -5.22 -1.51 -3.66
N GLU A 36 -6.00 -0.83 -4.51
CA GLU A 36 -7.41 -0.51 -4.24
C GLU A 36 -8.28 -1.76 -4.17
N LEU A 37 -8.11 -2.70 -5.10
CA LEU A 37 -8.82 -3.97 -5.09
C LEU A 37 -8.43 -4.81 -3.86
N TRP A 38 -7.15 -4.83 -3.48
CA TRP A 38 -6.71 -5.50 -2.26
C TRP A 38 -7.35 -4.91 -1.01
N GLU A 39 -7.41 -3.58 -0.90
CA GLU A 39 -8.04 -2.94 0.24
C GLU A 39 -9.56 -3.23 0.31
N ALA A 40 -10.21 -3.37 -0.84
CA ALA A 40 -11.62 -3.74 -0.92
C ALA A 40 -11.88 -5.17 -0.41
N GLU A 41 -11.03 -6.13 -0.77
CA GLU A 41 -11.18 -7.54 -0.36
C GLU A 41 -10.59 -7.83 1.04
N TYR A 42 -9.53 -7.13 1.44
CA TYR A 42 -8.84 -7.29 2.72
C TYR A 42 -8.76 -5.96 3.49
N PRO A 43 -9.89 -5.40 3.95
CA PRO A 43 -9.93 -4.05 4.54
C PRO A 43 -9.11 -3.89 5.83
N GLN A 44 -8.90 -5.00 6.55
CA GLN A 44 -8.12 -5.06 7.80
C GLN A 44 -6.63 -5.33 7.55
N ASP A 45 -6.24 -5.57 6.30
CA ASP A 45 -4.87 -5.79 5.91
C ASP A 45 -4.18 -4.48 5.55
N ALA A 46 -2.96 -4.29 6.04
CA ALA A 46 -2.24 -3.04 5.82
C ALA A 46 -1.71 -2.87 4.39
N LEU A 47 -1.51 -3.97 3.65
CA LEU A 47 -0.70 -3.97 2.42
C LEU A 47 -1.27 -3.07 1.32
N GLY A 48 -2.59 -3.08 1.13
CA GLY A 48 -3.26 -2.21 0.15
C GLY A 48 -3.03 -0.73 0.46
N LYS A 49 -3.27 -0.32 1.71
CA LYS A 49 -3.05 1.08 2.13
C LYS A 49 -1.58 1.49 2.05
N VAL A 50 -0.66 0.58 2.39
CA VAL A 50 0.78 0.84 2.27
C VAL A 50 1.18 1.04 0.80
N GLY A 51 0.75 0.15 -0.09
CA GLY A 51 1.04 0.26 -1.52
C GLY A 51 0.51 1.56 -2.12
N ARG A 52 -0.74 1.92 -1.83
CA ARG A 52 -1.35 3.19 -2.25
C ARG A 52 -0.57 4.40 -1.71
N GLY A 53 -0.22 4.38 -0.43
CA GLY A 53 0.51 5.50 0.18
C GLY A 53 1.90 5.69 -0.44
N LEU A 54 2.61 4.60 -0.75
CA LEU A 54 3.90 4.67 -1.43
C LEU A 54 3.76 5.17 -2.88
N ALA A 55 2.71 4.76 -3.59
CA ALA A 55 2.41 5.27 -4.93
C ALA A 55 2.10 6.78 -4.90
N MET A 56 1.30 7.24 -3.94
CA MET A 56 1.03 8.68 -3.74
C MET A 56 2.31 9.49 -3.48
N VAL A 57 3.22 8.96 -2.64
CA VAL A 57 4.54 9.58 -2.40
C VAL A 57 5.35 9.65 -3.71
N HIS A 58 5.34 8.59 -4.52
CA HIS A 58 6.03 8.56 -5.79
C HIS A 58 5.49 9.59 -6.79
N GLU A 59 4.17 9.80 -6.79
CA GLU A 59 3.46 10.78 -7.64
C GLU A 59 3.56 12.23 -7.11
N GLY A 60 4.16 12.43 -5.93
CA GLY A 60 4.40 13.75 -5.34
C GLY A 60 3.38 14.19 -4.27
N ASP A 61 2.35 13.40 -4.00
CA ASP A 61 1.46 13.61 -2.85
C ASP A 61 2.06 13.00 -1.57
N LEU A 62 3.13 13.65 -1.09
CA LEU A 62 3.88 13.21 0.09
C LEU A 62 3.00 13.13 1.34
N ARG A 63 2.18 14.16 1.57
CA ARG A 63 1.34 14.26 2.76
C ARG A 63 0.19 13.26 2.72
N GLY A 64 -0.47 13.11 1.58
CA GLY A 64 -1.54 12.14 1.41
C GLY A 64 -1.02 10.72 1.58
N GLY A 65 0.13 10.39 0.99
CA GLY A 65 0.76 9.08 1.15
C GLY A 65 1.19 8.80 2.58
N TYR A 66 1.79 9.78 3.27
CA TYR A 66 2.16 9.67 4.68
C TYR A 66 0.96 9.40 5.59
N GLU A 67 -0.11 10.20 5.48
CA GLU A 67 -1.30 10.02 6.31
C GLU A 67 -2.01 8.69 6.03
N LEU A 68 -1.97 8.20 4.79
CA LEU A 68 -2.53 6.89 4.44
C LEU A 68 -1.74 5.74 5.09
N ILE A 69 -0.41 5.79 5.08
CA ILE A 69 0.45 4.77 5.71
C ILE A 69 0.34 4.83 7.24
N LYS A 70 0.30 6.03 7.81
CA LYS A 70 0.05 6.24 9.24
C LYS A 70 -1.29 5.65 9.67
N LYS A 71 -2.35 5.85 8.87
CA LYS A 71 -3.65 5.19 9.10
C LYS A 71 -3.52 3.68 9.04
N ALA A 72 -2.82 3.13 8.04
CA ALA A 72 -2.59 1.70 7.92
C ALA A 72 -1.92 1.11 9.17
N ALA A 73 -0.88 1.77 9.68
CA ALA A 73 -0.16 1.37 10.89
C ALA A 73 -1.04 1.45 12.16
N ALA A 74 -2.05 2.33 12.18
CA ALA A 74 -2.93 2.53 13.32
C ALA A 74 -4.17 1.61 13.32
N THR A 75 -4.71 1.27 12.15
CA THR A 75 -6.05 0.63 12.05
C THR A 75 -6.04 -0.80 11.53
N SER A 76 -4.95 -1.28 10.94
CA SER A 76 -4.92 -2.63 10.37
C SER A 76 -4.74 -3.68 11.47
N THR A 77 -5.24 -4.90 11.25
CA THR A 77 -5.05 -6.03 12.17
C THR A 77 -3.99 -7.02 11.68
N SER A 78 -3.63 -6.94 10.40
CA SER A 78 -2.65 -7.82 9.76
C SER A 78 -1.59 -7.01 9.02
N ARG A 79 -0.34 -7.48 9.04
CA ARG A 79 0.83 -6.80 8.45
C ARG A 79 1.06 -5.38 8.99
N VAL A 80 0.70 -5.16 10.26
CA VAL A 80 0.85 -3.86 10.95
C VAL A 80 2.33 -3.46 11.06
N ASP A 81 3.19 -4.44 11.33
CA ASP A 81 4.65 -4.32 11.34
C ASP A 81 5.17 -3.73 10.02
N GLN A 82 4.69 -4.22 8.88
CA GLN A 82 5.09 -3.70 7.56
C GLN A 82 4.66 -2.23 7.36
N ALA A 83 3.48 -1.85 7.85
CA ALA A 83 3.06 -0.45 7.80
C ALA A 83 3.85 0.45 8.74
N GLN A 84 4.22 -0.05 9.92
CA GLN A 84 5.08 0.68 10.86
C GLN A 84 6.49 0.87 10.31
N ASP A 85 7.06 -0.14 9.65
CA ASP A 85 8.37 -0.05 9.01
C ASP A 85 8.36 0.93 7.83
N ALA A 86 7.30 0.89 7.01
CA ALA A 86 7.11 1.85 5.92
C ALA A 86 6.97 3.28 6.45
N LEU A 87 6.16 3.47 7.50
CA LEU A 87 5.98 4.77 8.15
C LEU A 87 7.29 5.30 8.70
N LYS A 88 8.05 4.46 9.42
CA LYS A 88 9.35 4.84 9.97
C LYS A 88 10.31 5.28 8.87
N SER A 89 10.42 4.50 7.79
CA SER A 89 11.28 4.81 6.66
C SER A 89 10.89 6.13 5.99
N LEU A 90 9.58 6.40 5.86
CA LEU A 90 9.09 7.68 5.34
C LEU A 90 9.37 8.84 6.29
N THR A 91 9.18 8.70 7.60
CA THR A 91 9.50 9.76 8.56
C THR A 91 10.99 10.10 8.55
N GLU A 92 11.85 9.10 8.44
CA GLU A 92 13.31 9.30 8.35
C GLU A 92 13.73 9.99 7.05
N GLY A 93 13.03 9.75 5.94
CA GLY A 93 13.35 10.34 4.63
C GLY A 93 12.63 11.66 4.31
N LEU A 94 11.40 11.84 4.80
CA LEU A 94 10.50 12.97 4.48
C LEU A 94 10.32 13.94 5.66
N GLY A 95 10.93 13.69 6.82
CA GLY A 95 10.67 14.46 8.05
C GLY A 95 10.76 15.98 7.89
N GLU A 96 11.62 16.47 7.00
CA GLU A 96 11.79 17.91 6.72
C GLU A 96 10.75 18.49 5.72
N TYR A 97 10.02 17.64 4.99
CA TYR A 97 9.06 18.03 3.94
C TYR A 97 7.59 17.92 4.39
N LEU A 98 7.36 17.50 5.65
CA LEU A 98 6.02 17.29 6.21
C LEU A 98 5.55 18.45 7.12
N ASP A 99 6.41 19.45 7.38
CA ASP A 99 6.10 20.70 8.10
C ASP A 99 5.52 21.79 7.16
#